data_AF-A0A2E8WLG6-F1
#
_entry.id   AF-A0A2E8WLG6-F1
#
_cell.length_a   1.000
_cell.length_b   1.000
_cell.length_c   1.000
_cell.angle_alpha   90.00
_cell.angle_beta   90.00
_cell.angle_gamma   90.00
#
_symmetry.space_group_name_H-M   'P 1'
#
loop_
_entity.id
_entity.type
_entity.pdbx_description
1 polymer ?
#
loop_
_entity_poly.entity_id
_entity_poly.type
_entity_poly.pdbx_seq_one_letter_code
_entity_poly.pdbx_strand_id
1 'polypeptide(L)' 'MLGEDNDLNQQVAIELLREGGQAVDLAKNGEEAVRMVSEKAYATILLDTQMLVMDGVTATEKT' A
#
# COMPACT_ATOMS: atom_id res chain seq x y z
N MET A 1 -3.64 -1.60 -4.43
CA MET A 1 -3.27 -0.64 -3.37
C MET A 1 -1.80 -0.81 -3.08
N LEU A 2 -1.10 0.30 -2.85
CA LEU A 2 0.30 0.34 -2.44
C LEU A 2 0.36 0.92 -1.01
N GLY A 3 1.02 0.24 -0.09
CA GLY A 3 1.35 0.74 1.25
C GLY A 3 2.84 1.01 1.34
N GLU A 4 3.23 2.26 1.50
CA GLU A 4 4.63 2.70 1.52
C GLU A 4 4.71 4.02 2.30
N ASP A 5 5.61 4.13 3.26
CA ASP A 5 5.72 5.32 4.12
C ASP A 5 6.80 6.31 3.66
N ASN A 6 7.69 5.90 2.75
CA ASN A 6 8.73 6.77 2.19
C ASN A 6 8.27 7.44 0.88
N ASP A 7 8.19 8.78 0.87
CA ASP A 7 7.73 9.57 -0.28
C ASP A 7 8.51 9.29 -1.58
N LEU A 8 9.82 8.99 -1.52
CA LEU A 8 10.62 8.68 -2.71
C LEU A 8 10.25 7.30 -3.27
N ASN A 9 10.11 6.29 -2.39
CA ASN A 9 9.69 4.96 -2.79
C ASN A 9 8.26 4.98 -3.37
N GLN A 10 7.36 5.78 -2.77
CA GLN A 10 6.01 5.98 -3.29
C GLN A 10 6.04 6.47 -4.74
N GLN A 11 6.82 7.50 -5.03
CA GLN A 11 6.92 8.05 -6.39
C GLN A 11 7.39 7.00 -7.38
N VAL A 12 8.50 6.32 -7.08
CA VAL A 12 9.08 5.31 -7.96
C VAL A 12 8.10 4.14 -8.19
N ALA A 13 7.51 3.60 -7.12
CA ALA A 13 6.59 2.47 -7.22
C ALA A 13 5.29 2.84 -7.95
N ILE A 14 4.73 4.04 -7.70
CA ILE A 14 3.53 4.52 -8.37
C ILE A 14 3.79 4.72 -9.87
N GLU A 15 4.93 5.30 -10.25
CA GLU A 15 5.30 5.46 -11.66
C GLU A 15 5.39 4.11 -12.36
N LEU A 16 6.13 3.15 -11.81
CA LEU A 16 6.27 1.80 -12.37
C LEU A 16 4.93 1.08 -12.52
N LEU A 17 4.06 1.16 -11.51
CA LEU A 17 2.75 0.53 -11.54
C LEU A 17 1.82 1.19 -12.57
N ARG A 18 1.88 2.51 -12.71
CA ARG A 18 1.10 3.26 -13.71
C ARG A 18 1.60 2.98 -15.13
N GLU A 19 2.90 2.84 -15.34
CA GLU A 19 3.47 2.39 -16.62
C GLU A 19 2.96 0.99 -16.98
N GLY A 20 2.76 0.12 -15.99
CA GLY A 20 2.09 -1.17 -16.13
C GLY A 20 0.57 -1.11 -16.32
N GLY A 21 -0.02 0.07 -16.51
CA GLY A 21 -1.45 0.29 -16.71
C GLY A 21 -2.32 0.14 -15.46
N GLN A 22 -1.72 0.12 -14.27
CA GLN A 22 -2.45 -0.04 -13.01
C GLN A 22 -2.90 1.31 -12.45
N ALA A 23 -4.12 1.36 -11.92
CA ALA A 23 -4.55 2.43 -11.02
C ALA A 23 -4.08 2.11 -9.60
N VAL A 24 -3.43 3.09 -8.95
CA VAL A 24 -2.81 2.89 -7.64
C VAL A 24 -3.45 3.83 -6.63
N ASP A 25 -4.10 3.25 -5.63
CA ASP A 25 -4.45 3.92 -4.38
C ASP A 25 -3.32 3.70 -3.38
N LEU A 26 -2.92 4.75 -2.66
CA LEU A 26 -1.78 4.77 -1.74
C LEU A 26 -2.25 4.80 -0.28
N ALA A 27 -1.65 3.95 0.56
CA ALA A 27 -1.70 4.01 2.01
C ALA A 27 -0.31 4.42 2.55
N LYS A 28 -0.27 5.33 3.53
CA LYS A 28 1.00 5.82 4.12
C LYS A 28 1.48 5.01 5.34
N ASN A 29 0.70 4.02 5.78
CA ASN A 29 1.02 3.10 6.85
C ASN A 29 0.09 1.87 6.81
N GLY A 30 0.38 0.87 7.65
CA GLY A 30 -0.42 -0.36 7.72
C GLY A 30 -1.87 -0.16 8.21
N GLU A 31 -2.15 0.79 9.10
CA GLU A 31 -3.53 1.03 9.57
C GLU A 31 -4.42 1.59 8.46
N GLU A 32 -3.89 2.53 7.68
CA GLU A 32 -4.57 3.08 6.51
C GLU A 32 -4.79 1.99 5.45
N ALA A 33 -3.80 1.12 5.23
CA ALA A 33 -3.93 0.00 4.32
C ALA A 33 -5.08 -0.95 4.73
N VAL A 34 -5.15 -1.33 6.01
CA VAL A 34 -6.23 -2.18 6.54
C VAL A 34 -7.59 -1.50 6.38
N ARG A 35 -7.70 -0.21 6.70
CA ARG A 35 -8.95 0.56 6.52
C ARG A 35 -9.38 0.55 5.05
N MET A 36 -8.48 0.85 4.13
CA MET A 36 -8.79 0.90 2.69
C MET A 36 -9.28 -0.45 2.16
N VAL A 37 -8.67 -1.56 2.59
CA VAL A 37 -9.11 -2.91 2.17
C VAL A 37 -10.49 -3.25 2.73
N SER A 38 -10.79 -2.83 3.96
CA SER A 38 -12.13 -3.03 4.55
C SER A 38 -13.24 -2.26 3.83
N GLU A 39 -12.90 -1.12 3.22
CA GLU A 39 -13.86 -0.25 2.52
C GLU A 39 -13.98 -0.60 1.02
N LYS A 40 -12.92 -1.16 0.43
CA LYS A 40 -12.84 -1.44 -1.00
C LYS A 40 -12.01 -2.70 -1.27
N ALA A 41 -12.55 -3.59 -2.09
CA ALA A 41 -11.81 -4.74 -2.58
C ALA A 41 -10.73 -4.31 -3.60
N TYR A 42 -9.51 -4.81 -3.40
CA TYR A 42 -8.38 -4.60 -4.31
C TYR A 42 -7.96 -5.93 -4.94
N ALA A 43 -7.65 -5.91 -6.24
CA ALA A 43 -7.12 -7.08 -6.94
C ALA A 43 -5.68 -7.41 -6.52
N THR A 44 -4.90 -6.37 -6.21
CA THR A 44 -3.50 -6.50 -5.79
C THR A 44 -3.23 -5.52 -4.66
N ILE A 45 -2.56 -6.00 -3.61
CA ILE A 45 -2.09 -5.23 -2.46
C ILE A 45 -0.57 -5.42 -2.37
N LEU A 46 0.18 -4.32 -2.40
CA LEU A 46 1.63 -4.29 -2.22
C LEU A 46 1.91 -3.47 -0.98
N LEU A 47 2.55 -4.05 0.05
CA LEU A 47 2.84 -3.38 1.31
C LEU A 47 4.34 -3.43 1.58
N ASP A 48 4.95 -2.30 1.96
CA ASP A 48 6.27 -2.32 2.56
C ASP A 48 6.19 -3.08 3.90
N THR A 49 7.13 -4.01 4.07
CA THR A 49 7.31 -4.75 5.32
C THR A 49 7.57 -3.82 6.51
N GLN A 50 8.21 -2.67 6.30
CA GLN A 50 8.52 -1.71 7.35
C GLN A 50 7.78 -0.41 7.03
N MET A 51 6.86 -0.04 7.91
CA MET A 51 6.15 1.22 7.86
C MET A 51 5.98 1.75 9.28
N LEU A 52 5.79 3.06 9.41
CA LEU A 52 5.35 3.66 10.67
C LEU A 52 3.95 3.16 11.09
N VAL A 53 3.65 3.25 12.39
CA VAL A 53 2.36 2.91 13.04
C VAL A 53 2.04 1.41 13.03
N MET A 54 1.95 0.80 11.87
CA MET A 54 1.71 -0.63 11.67
C MET A 54 2.52 -1.10 10.47
N ASP A 55 3.31 -2.15 10.69
CA ASP A 55 4.14 -2.76 9.66
C ASP A 55 3.30 -3.57 8.65
N GLY A 56 3.86 -3.83 7.47
CA GLY A 56 3.15 -4.53 6.40
C GLY A 56 2.83 -5.99 6.70
N VAL A 57 3.61 -6.65 7.57
CA VAL A 57 3.36 -8.04 7.97
C VAL A 57 2.10 -8.10 8.83
N THR A 58 2.03 -7.26 9.87
CA THR A 58 0.86 -7.12 10.75
C THR A 58 -0.37 -6.66 9.96
N ALA A 59 -0.22 -5.76 8.98
CA ALA A 59 -1.32 -5.32 8.14
C ALA A 59 -1.86 -6.47 7.27
N THR A 60 -0.98 -7.31 6.69
CA THR A 60 -1.38 -8.45 5.85
C THR A 60 -2.23 -9.46 6.62
N GLU A 61 -2.01 -9.66 7.92
CA GLU A 61 -2.83 -10.54 8.75
C GLU A 61 -4.26 -9.99 9.00
N LYS A 62 -4.50 -8.70 8.71
CA LYS A 62 -5.75 -7.98 8.99
C LYS A 62 -6.53 -7.56 7.73
N THR A 63 -5.94 -7.71 6.55
CA THR A 63 -6.54 -7.44 5.23
C THR A 63 -7.16 -8.70 4.65
#